data_AF-A0A920TPY6-F1
#
_entry.id   AF-A0A920TPY6-F1
#
_cell.length_a   1.000
_cell.length_b   1.000
_cell.length_c   1.000
_cell.angle_alpha   90.00
_cell.angle_beta   90.00
_cell.angle_gamma   90.00
#
_symmetry.space_group_name_H-M   'P 1'
#
loop_
_entity.id
_entity.type
_entity.pdbx_description
1 polymer ?
#
loop_
_entity_poly.entity_id
_entity_poly.type
_entity_poly.pdbx_seq_one_letter_code
_entity_poly.pdbx_strand_id
1 'polypeptide(L)'
;MFINDNEKLKELSSEIKELKYNIDNKNYEKSISVIDNLFEKLGEISGTEEFANKLDDLISVIDNDEVDEQKLTEVSSETFNLFNLEVSWRDDANKNLMPELIKYNDVIKHNIGLRLQNRLTKEQAKIFCKV
;
A
#
# COMPACT_ATOMS: atom_id res chain seq x y z
N MET A 1 -1.27 -8.18 3.69
CA MET A 1 -1.71 -8.15 2.27
C MET A 1 -2.31 -6.78 2.06
N PHE A 2 -1.82 -6.03 1.08
CA PHE A 2 -2.09 -4.60 0.88
C PHE A 2 -3.56 -4.18 1.06
N ILE A 3 -4.50 -4.98 0.55
CA ILE A 3 -5.94 -4.73 0.63
C ILE A 3 -6.48 -4.78 2.07
N ASN A 4 -5.89 -5.63 2.94
CA ASN A 4 -6.31 -5.76 4.34
C ASN A 4 -5.88 -4.57 5.19
N ASP A 5 -4.82 -3.84 4.79
CA ASP A 5 -4.32 -2.69 5.53
C ASP A 5 -5.04 -1.38 5.12
N ASN A 6 -6.17 -1.46 4.41
CA ASN A 6 -6.97 -0.31 3.99
C ASN A 6 -7.44 0.55 5.16
N GLU A 7 -7.88 -0.06 6.27
CA GLU A 7 -8.34 0.70 7.44
C GLU A 7 -7.21 1.52 8.06
N LYS A 8 -6.03 0.92 8.23
CA LYS A 8 -4.82 1.61 8.72
C LYS A 8 -4.44 2.79 7.81
N LEU A 9 -4.50 2.59 6.50
CA LEU A 9 -4.22 3.67 5.54
C LEU A 9 -5.24 4.82 5.65
N LYS A 10 -6.52 4.49 5.84
CA LYS A 10 -7.58 5.50 6.00
C LYS A 10 -7.42 6.30 7.28
N GLU A 11 -6.92 5.71 8.36
CA GLU A 11 -6.66 6.43 9.62
C GLU A 11 -5.71 7.62 9.42
N LEU A 12 -4.74 7.48 8.49
CA LEU A 12 -3.78 8.54 8.14
C LEU A 12 -4.43 9.78 7.49
N SER A 13 -5.70 9.70 7.08
CA SER A 13 -6.40 10.81 6.42
C SER A 13 -6.44 12.08 7.28
N SER A 14 -6.37 11.95 8.60
CA SER A 14 -6.36 13.09 9.52
C SER A 14 -5.03 13.83 9.45
N GLU A 15 -3.92 13.09 9.53
CA GLU A 15 -2.56 13.61 9.40
C GLU A 15 -2.32 14.20 8.00
N ILE A 16 -2.86 13.60 6.94
CA ILE A 16 -2.78 14.14 5.58
C ILE A 16 -3.50 15.49 5.46
N LYS A 17 -4.66 15.64 6.11
CA LYS A 17 -5.37 16.93 6.17
C LYS A 17 -4.59 17.96 6.98
N GLU A 18 -3.99 17.56 8.09
CA GLU A 18 -3.13 18.43 8.89
C GLU A 18 -1.91 18.88 8.09
N LEU A 19 -1.25 17.96 7.39
CA LEU A 19 -0.11 18.25 6.51
C LEU A 19 -0.50 19.28 5.45
N LYS A 20 -1.61 19.05 4.74
CA LYS A 20 -2.12 20.00 3.74
C LYS A 20 -2.36 21.39 4.33
N TYR A 21 -3.02 21.45 5.49
CA TYR A 21 -3.25 22.72 6.19
C TYR A 21 -1.93 23.42 6.56
N ASN A 22 -0.93 22.69 7.05
CA ASN A 22 0.35 23.29 7.43
C ASN A 22 1.10 23.83 6.20
N ILE A 23 1.08 23.11 5.08
CA ILE A 23 1.69 23.55 3.80
C ILE A 23 1.00 24.82 3.28
N ASP A 24 -0.33 24.85 3.27
CA ASP A 24 -1.12 26.01 2.81
C ASP A 24 -0.83 27.27 3.66
N ASN A 25 -0.51 27.08 4.95
CA ASN A 25 -0.15 28.16 5.88
C ASN A 25 1.37 28.42 5.97
N LYS A 26 2.18 27.81 5.10
CA LYS A 26 3.64 27.93 5.08
C LYS A 26 4.32 27.53 6.39
N ASN A 27 3.70 26.66 7.18
CA ASN A 27 4.27 26.12 8.40
C ASN A 27 5.09 24.86 8.08
N TYR A 28 6.26 25.08 7.49
CA TYR A 28 7.13 24.06 6.94
C TYR A 28 7.77 23.16 8.01
N GLU A 29 8.23 23.74 9.11
CA GLU A 29 8.79 22.98 10.24
C GLU A 29 7.77 21.96 10.79
N LYS A 30 6.52 22.41 10.99
CA LYS A 30 5.45 21.51 11.43
C LYS A 30 5.06 20.51 10.34
N SER A 31 5.14 20.88 9.06
CA SER A 31 4.89 19.98 7.94
C SER A 31 5.88 18.82 7.94
N ILE A 32 7.18 19.10 8.10
CA ILE A 32 8.23 18.07 8.19
C ILE A 32 7.97 17.14 9.38
N SER A 33 7.65 17.68 10.56
CA SER A 33 7.33 16.85 11.74
C SER A 33 6.11 15.93 11.52
N VAL A 34 5.10 16.39 10.77
CA VAL A 34 3.94 15.56 10.41
C VAL A 34 4.35 14.47 9.42
N ILE A 35 5.23 14.78 8.46
CA ILE A 35 5.74 13.79 7.49
C ILE A 35 6.58 12.72 8.19
N ASP A 36 7.42 13.08 9.15
CA ASP A 36 8.20 12.11 9.93
C ASP A 36 7.30 11.09 10.65
N ASN A 37 6.22 11.58 11.28
CA ASN A 37 5.23 10.71 11.90
C ASN A 37 4.49 9.83 10.88
N LEU A 38 4.21 10.36 9.69
CA LEU A 38 3.64 9.57 8.60
C LEU A 38 4.59 8.43 8.20
N PHE A 39 5.91 8.66 8.10
CA PHE A 39 6.86 7.60 7.76
C PHE A 39 6.84 6.43 8.75
N GLU A 40 6.78 6.71 10.06
CA GLU A 40 6.68 5.67 11.08
C GLU A 40 5.47 4.76 10.85
N LYS A 41 4.30 5.36 10.58
CA LYS A 41 3.05 4.64 10.37
C LYS A 41 3.01 3.92 9.01
N LEU A 42 3.55 4.54 7.97
CA LEU A 42 3.63 3.95 6.63
C LEU A 42 4.54 2.72 6.62
N GLY A 43 5.57 2.68 7.46
CA GLY A 43 6.43 1.49 7.62
C GLY A 43 5.68 0.24 8.08
N GLU A 44 4.51 0.39 8.72
CA GLU A 44 3.66 -0.72 9.15
C GLU A 44 2.59 -1.12 8.12
N ILE A 45 2.41 -0.30 7.08
CA ILE A 45 1.42 -0.51 6.03
C ILE A 45 2.13 -1.06 4.81
N SER A 46 1.71 -2.23 4.36
CA SER A 46 2.30 -2.80 3.15
C SER A 46 1.94 -1.93 1.93
N GLY A 47 2.89 -1.76 1.00
CA GLY A 47 2.62 -1.25 -0.35
C GLY A 47 2.46 0.26 -0.41
N THR A 48 3.04 0.99 0.53
CA THR A 48 2.99 2.46 0.58
C THR A 48 4.32 3.10 0.22
N GLU A 49 5.24 2.36 -0.38
CA GLU A 49 6.60 2.82 -0.69
C GLU A 49 6.57 3.98 -1.71
N GLU A 50 5.68 3.92 -2.71
CA GLU A 50 5.52 5.00 -3.67
C GLU A 50 5.02 6.29 -3.01
N PHE A 51 4.06 6.17 -2.08
CA PHE A 51 3.56 7.30 -1.32
C PHE A 51 4.63 7.87 -0.38
N ALA A 52 5.42 7.01 0.26
CA ALA A 52 6.54 7.41 1.09
C ALA A 52 7.59 8.20 0.29
N ASN A 53 7.94 7.74 -0.92
CA ASN A 53 8.85 8.47 -1.81
C ASN A 53 8.32 9.85 -2.18
N LYS A 54 7.01 9.97 -2.43
CA LYS A 54 6.37 11.27 -2.71
C LYS A 54 6.35 12.22 -1.51
N LEU A 55 6.35 11.69 -0.28
CA LEU A 55 6.54 12.48 0.93
C LEU A 55 7.99 12.94 1.09
N ASP A 56 8.97 12.11 0.73
CA ASP A 56 10.39 12.47 0.72
C ASP A 56 10.69 13.58 -0.31
N ASP A 57 10.11 13.48 -1.50
CA ASP A 57 10.13 14.53 -2.53
C ASP A 57 9.57 15.85 -1.97
N LEU A 58 8.47 15.77 -1.20
CA LEU A 58 7.82 16.93 -0.60
C LEU A 58 8.68 17.59 0.48
N ILE A 59 9.34 16.80 1.34
CA ILE A 59 10.36 17.31 2.28
C ILE A 59 11.45 18.03 1.51
N SER A 60 11.99 17.40 0.47
CA SER A 60 13.08 17.96 -0.34
C SER A 60 12.71 19.30 -0.98
N VAL A 61 11.43 19.56 -1.26
CA VAL A 61 10.96 20.86 -1.76
C VAL A 61 10.84 21.88 -0.63
N ILE A 62 10.30 21.47 0.51
CA ILE A 62 10.00 22.32 1.67
C ILE A 62 11.28 22.75 2.43
N ASP A 63 12.28 21.88 2.50
CA ASP A 63 13.53 22.09 3.22
C ASP A 63 14.59 22.90 2.42
N ASN A 64 14.25 23.34 1.20
CA ASN A 64 15.15 24.21 0.44
C ASN A 64 15.26 25.60 1.09
N ASP A 65 16.46 26.21 0.98
CA ASP A 65 16.74 27.58 1.42
C ASP A 65 15.72 28.61 0.88
N GLU A 66 15.27 28.41 -0.37
CA GLU A 66 14.19 29.17 -0.99
C GLU A 66 13.14 28.20 -1.56
N VAL A 67 11.93 28.25 -1.01
CA VAL A 67 10.84 27.36 -1.41
C VAL A 67 10.21 27.86 -2.70
N ASP A 68 10.35 27.06 -3.77
CA ASP A 68 9.64 27.27 -5.03
C ASP A 68 8.16 26.92 -4.87
N GLU A 69 7.30 27.94 -4.79
CA GLU A 69 5.86 27.77 -4.61
C GLU A 69 5.18 27.00 -5.76
N GLN A 70 5.69 27.12 -6.99
CA GLN A 70 5.12 26.38 -8.13
C GLN A 70 5.42 24.90 -8.00
N LYS A 71 6.69 24.56 -7.74
CA LYS A 71 7.12 23.18 -7.53
C LYS A 71 6.46 22.56 -6.31
N LEU A 72 6.32 23.32 -5.21
CA LEU A 72 5.62 22.86 -4.02
C LEU A 72 4.16 22.53 -4.30
N THR A 73 3.47 23.37 -5.07
CA THR A 73 2.06 23.14 -5.43
C THR A 73 1.92 21.89 -6.31
N GLU A 74 2.82 21.69 -7.26
CA GLU A 74 2.85 20.50 -8.12
C GLU A 74 3.08 19.22 -7.29
N VAL A 75 4.18 19.16 -6.54
CA VAL A 75 4.55 17.98 -5.74
C VAL A 75 3.49 17.68 -4.68
N SER A 76 2.99 18.70 -3.97
CA SER A 76 1.93 18.49 -2.98
C SER A 76 0.63 17.96 -3.60
N SER A 77 0.23 18.49 -4.78
CA SER A 77 -0.94 18.00 -5.49
C SER A 77 -0.78 16.53 -5.89
N GLU A 78 0.36 16.16 -6.46
CA GLU A 78 0.67 14.78 -6.82
C GLU A 78 0.62 13.85 -5.60
N THR A 79 1.29 14.24 -4.50
CA THR A 79 1.35 13.46 -3.26
C THR A 79 -0.05 13.21 -2.69
N PHE A 80 -0.89 14.24 -2.60
CA PHE A 80 -2.25 14.10 -2.07
C PHE A 80 -3.19 13.35 -3.00
N ASN A 81 -3.02 13.50 -4.32
CA ASN A 81 -3.78 12.73 -5.30
C ASN A 81 -3.44 11.25 -5.22
N LEU A 82 -2.15 10.91 -5.10
CA LEU A 82 -1.69 9.53 -4.94
C LEU A 82 -2.31 8.87 -3.69
N PHE A 83 -2.29 9.58 -2.55
CA PHE A 83 -2.94 9.07 -1.33
C PHE A 83 -4.43 8.77 -1.53
N ASN A 84 -5.16 9.69 -2.16
CA ASN A 84 -6.60 9.49 -2.41
C ASN A 84 -6.86 8.32 -3.36
N LEU A 85 -6.04 8.17 -4.39
CA LEU A 85 -6.10 7.01 -5.29
C LEU A 85 -5.83 5.72 -4.54
N GLU A 86 -4.80 5.69 -3.68
CA GLU A 86 -4.44 4.55 -2.83
C GLU A 86 -5.62 4.08 -1.97
N VAL A 87 -6.23 5.02 -1.24
CA VAL A 87 -7.41 4.74 -0.41
C VAL A 87 -8.58 4.25 -1.26
N SER A 88 -8.84 4.88 -2.40
CA SER A 88 -9.99 4.54 -3.26
C SER A 88 -9.84 3.15 -3.87
N TRP A 89 -8.68 2.79 -4.41
CA TRP A 89 -8.51 1.48 -5.04
C TRP A 89 -8.53 0.37 -4.01
N ARG A 90 -7.96 0.58 -2.81
CA ARG A 90 -8.01 -0.43 -1.73
C ARG A 90 -9.45 -0.64 -1.25
N ASP A 91 -10.25 0.40 -1.19
CA ASP A 91 -11.68 0.29 -0.85
C ASP A 91 -12.46 -0.51 -1.91
N ASP A 92 -12.21 -0.21 -3.19
CA ASP A 92 -12.85 -0.92 -4.30
C ASP A 92 -12.41 -2.39 -4.38
N ALA A 93 -11.11 -2.65 -4.23
CA ALA A 93 -10.56 -4.01 -4.20
C ALA A 93 -11.08 -4.82 -3.01
N ASN A 94 -11.28 -4.20 -1.84
CA ASN A 94 -11.86 -4.90 -0.69
C ASN A 94 -13.32 -5.31 -0.95
N LYS A 95 -14.09 -4.50 -1.67
CA LYS A 95 -15.49 -4.80 -2.01
C LYS A 95 -15.62 -5.82 -3.14
N ASN A 96 -14.85 -5.65 -4.21
CA ASN A 96 -15.06 -6.39 -5.46
C ASN A 96 -14.14 -7.61 -5.60
N LEU A 97 -12.88 -7.50 -5.15
CA LEU A 97 -11.86 -8.51 -5.40
C LEU A 97 -11.67 -9.47 -4.21
N MET A 98 -11.75 -8.96 -2.98
CA MET A 98 -11.54 -9.77 -1.77
C MET A 98 -12.49 -10.99 -1.67
N PRO A 99 -13.81 -10.86 -1.95
CA PRO A 99 -14.71 -12.02 -1.91
C PRO A 99 -14.33 -13.11 -2.92
N GLU A 100 -13.92 -12.71 -4.13
CA GLU A 100 -13.49 -13.64 -5.16
C GLU A 100 -12.18 -14.34 -4.81
N LEU A 101 -11.22 -13.59 -4.22
CA LEU A 101 -9.95 -14.16 -3.75
C LEU A 101 -10.16 -15.17 -2.63
N ILE A 102 -11.05 -14.89 -1.67
CA ILE A 102 -11.43 -15.84 -0.61
C ILE A 102 -12.04 -17.10 -1.22
N LYS A 103 -13.02 -16.93 -2.12
CA LYS A 103 -13.67 -18.05 -2.81
C LYS A 103 -12.66 -18.90 -3.59
N TYR A 104 -11.74 -18.27 -4.31
CA TYR A 104 -10.71 -18.97 -5.05
C TYR A 104 -9.78 -19.72 -4.10
N ASN A 105 -9.31 -19.06 -3.03
CA ASN A 105 -8.46 -19.67 -2.01
C ASN A 105 -9.12 -20.90 -1.35
N ASP A 106 -10.42 -20.83 -1.06
CA ASP A 106 -11.18 -21.95 -0.47
C ASP A 106 -11.28 -23.18 -1.37
N VAL A 107 -11.38 -22.97 -2.68
CA VAL A 107 -11.41 -24.06 -3.68
C VAL A 107 -10.03 -24.71 -3.83
N ILE A 108 -8.96 -23.92 -3.76
CA ILE A 108 -7.60 -24.43 -3.98
C ILE A 108 -6.94 -24.98 -2.71
N LYS A 109 -7.27 -24.47 -1.51
CA LYS A 109 -6.57 -24.85 -0.26
C LYS A 109 -6.58 -26.36 0.00
N HIS A 110 -7.67 -27.04 -0.37
CA HIS A 110 -7.81 -28.49 -0.25
C HIS A 110 -7.11 -29.28 -1.38
N ASN A 111 -6.73 -28.61 -2.48
CA ASN A 111 -6.06 -29.21 -3.64
C ASN A 111 -4.55 -28.90 -3.69
N ILE A 112 -4.05 -27.96 -2.88
CA ILE A 112 -2.61 -27.63 -2.83
C ILE A 112 -1.80 -28.82 -2.28
N GLY A 113 -2.32 -29.54 -1.27
CA GLY A 113 -1.71 -30.77 -0.77
C GLY A 113 -1.60 -31.87 -1.82
N LEU A 114 -2.59 -32.01 -2.71
CA LEU A 114 -2.57 -32.98 -3.82
C LEU A 114 -1.58 -32.58 -4.94
N ARG A 115 -1.32 -31.28 -5.14
CA ARG A 115 -0.31 -30.80 -6.09
C ARG A 115 1.12 -30.90 -5.55
N LEU A 116 1.28 -30.84 -4.23
CA LEU A 116 2.56 -31.03 -3.53
C LEU A 116 2.86 -32.50 -3.22
N GLN A 117 1.90 -33.41 -3.37
CA GLN A 117 2.23 -34.83 -3.44
C GLN A 117 3.15 -35.06 -4.64
N ASN A 118 4.36 -35.55 -4.38
CA ASN A 118 5.28 -36.01 -5.42
C ASN A 118 4.47 -36.85 -6.40
N ARG A 119 4.45 -36.45 -7.68
CA ARG A 119 3.92 -37.31 -8.75
C ARG A 119 4.56 -38.68 -8.56
N LEU A 120 3.74 -39.72 -8.35
CA LEU A 120 4.21 -41.11 -8.23
C LEU A 120 5.28 -41.33 -9.29
N THR A 121 6.49 -41.69 -8.87
CA THR A 121 7.54 -42.02 -9.83
C THR A 121 7.06 -43.19 -10.67
N LYS A 122 7.55 -43.32 -11.91
CA LYS A 122 7.10 -44.38 -12.85
C LYS A 122 7.14 -45.79 -12.23
N GLU A 123 8.00 -46.00 -11.23
CA GLU A 123 8.09 -47.26 -10.47
C GLU A 123 6.93 -47.46 -9.50
N GLN A 124 6.48 -46.43 -8.78
CA GLN A 124 5.34 -46.52 -7.86
C GLN A 124 4.02 -46.71 -8.63
N ALA A 125 3.89 -46.12 -9.82
CA ALA A 125 2.73 -46.32 -10.69
C ALA A 125 2.60 -47.77 -11.22
N LYS A 126 3.71 -48.49 -11.42
CA LYS A 126 3.69 -49.90 -11.86
C LYS A 126 3.13 -50.85 -10.81
N ILE A 127 3.24 -50.52 -9.52
CA ILE A 127 2.72 -51.35 -8.42
C ILE A 127 1.19 -51.33 -8.40
N PHE A 128 0.57 -50.21 -8.75
CA PHE A 128 -0.90 -50.07 -8.78
C PHE A 128 -1.55 -50.54 -10.09
N CYS A 129 -0.79 -50.68 -11.19
CA CYS A 129 -1.31 -51.12 -12.50
C CYS A 129 -1.17 -52.64 -12.78
N LYS A 130 -0.89 -53.47 -11.77
CA LYS A 130 -1.00 -54.93 -11.90
C LYS A 130 -2.25 -55.41 -11.14
N VAL A 131 -3.35 -55.53 -11.87
CA VAL A 131 -4.42 -56.49 -11.61
C VAL A 131 -4.21 -57.65 -12.57
#